data_AF-A0A088E5P0-F1
#
_entry.id   AF-A0A088E5P0-F1
#
_cell.length_a   1.000
_cell.length_b   1.000
_cell.length_c   1.000
_cell.angle_alpha   90.00
_cell.angle_beta   90.00
_cell.angle_gamma   90.00
#
_symmetry.space_group_name_H-M   'P 1'
#
loop_
_entity.id
_entity.type
_entity.pdbx_description
1 polymer ?
#
loop_
_entity_poly.entity_id
_entity_poly.type
_entity_poly.pdbx_seq_one_letter_code
_entity_poly.pdbx_strand_id
1 'polypeptide(L)'
;MFSVYKYRDYFVAGVNHVVPDYFQDVVFIKQQGSRWDVISAERFRPQDPDLTAIRDAVKYATHRDDLKKAVVELRSKGITLEEVRNFPFPRSLIEGKKKIQAEFD
;
A
#
# COMPACT_ATOMS: atom_id res chain seq x y z
N MET A 1 1.49 -4.01 12.75
CA MET A 1 1.42 -2.53 12.70
C MET A 1 1.27 -2.13 11.25
N PHE A 2 0.32 -1.27 10.89
CA PHE A 2 0.09 -0.92 9.48
C PHE A 2 1.10 0.13 9.02
N SER A 3 1.62 -0.05 7.81
CA SER A 3 2.45 0.95 7.13
C SER A 3 1.61 1.61 6.05
N VAL A 4 1.11 2.81 6.35
CA VAL A 4 0.25 3.58 5.46
C VAL A 4 0.91 4.93 5.19
N TYR A 5 1.03 5.25 3.92
CA TYR A 5 1.55 6.53 3.45
C TYR A 5 0.50 7.24 2.61
N LYS A 6 0.49 8.57 2.61
CA LYS A 6 -0.41 9.38 1.79
C LYS A 6 0.36 10.20 0.78
N TYR A 7 -0.14 10.23 -0.44
CA TYR A 7 0.31 11.12 -1.49
C TYR A 7 -0.93 11.69 -2.20
N ARG A 8 -1.16 13.00 -2.05
CA ARG A 8 -2.37 13.68 -2.55
C ARG A 8 -3.65 12.93 -2.08
N ASP A 9 -4.48 12.48 -3.02
CA ASP A 9 -5.74 11.76 -2.74
C ASP A 9 -5.56 10.23 -2.58
N TYR A 10 -4.33 9.72 -2.73
CA TYR A 10 -4.04 8.30 -2.64
C TYR A 10 -3.37 7.95 -1.31
N PHE A 11 -3.79 6.83 -0.76
CA PHE A 11 -3.05 6.14 0.28
C PHE A 11 -2.31 4.95 -0.34
N VAL A 12 -1.07 4.74 0.07
CA VAL A 12 -0.24 3.60 -0.30
C VAL A 12 -0.04 2.77 0.95
N ALA A 13 -0.47 1.52 0.93
CA ALA A 13 -0.43 0.67 2.10
C ALA A 13 0.00 -0.76 1.77
N GLY A 14 0.79 -1.35 2.66
CA GLY A 14 1.04 -2.79 2.62
C GLY A 14 -0.16 -3.56 3.17
N VAL A 15 -0.64 -4.55 2.42
CA VAL A 15 -1.62 -5.52 2.88
C VAL A 15 -0.87 -6.57 3.70
N ASN A 16 -1.19 -6.70 4.99
CA ASN A 16 -0.43 -7.55 5.90
C ASN A 16 -0.40 -9.02 5.45
N HIS A 17 0.76 -9.65 5.60
CA HIS A 17 0.90 -11.10 5.51
C HIS A 17 0.65 -11.77 6.87
N VAL A 18 0.47 -13.09 6.86
CA VAL A 18 0.41 -13.89 8.10
C VAL A 18 1.76 -13.89 8.84
N VAL A 19 2.84 -13.65 8.10
CA VAL A 19 4.18 -13.48 8.65
C VAL A 19 4.34 -12.02 9.07
N PRO A 20 4.73 -11.73 10.33
CA PRO A 20 4.91 -10.36 10.81
C PRO A 20 5.81 -9.54 9.90
N ASP A 21 5.46 -8.26 9.71
CA ASP A 21 6.19 -7.27 8.91
C ASP A 21 6.32 -7.57 7.40
N TYR A 22 5.79 -8.70 6.92
CA TYR A 22 5.65 -8.98 5.48
C TYR A 22 4.31 -8.52 4.93
N PHE A 23 4.29 -8.28 3.62
CA PHE A 23 3.10 -7.91 2.85
C PHE A 23 2.71 -9.01 1.86
N GLN A 24 1.41 -9.22 1.70
CA GLN A 24 0.82 -10.01 0.60
C GLN A 24 0.82 -9.21 -0.71
N ASP A 25 0.64 -7.89 -0.60
CA ASP A 25 0.52 -6.95 -1.70
C ASP A 25 0.76 -5.53 -1.17
N VAL A 26 1.04 -4.59 -2.06
CA VAL A 26 1.00 -3.16 -1.77
C VAL A 26 -0.12 -2.56 -2.59
N VAL A 27 -1.03 -1.82 -1.97
CA VAL A 27 -2.22 -1.28 -2.61
C VAL A 27 -2.24 0.24 -2.60
N PHE A 28 -2.80 0.80 -3.66
CA PHE A 28 -3.24 2.18 -3.73
C PHE A 28 -4.72 2.24 -3.39
N ILE A 29 -5.07 3.10 -2.44
CA ILE A 29 -6.42 3.29 -1.92
C ILE A 29 -6.83 4.73 -2.17
N LYS A 30 -7.99 4.96 -2.78
CA LYS A 30 -8.53 6.29 -3.05
C LYS A 30 -10.01 6.34 -2.70
N GLN A 31 -10.46 7.46 -2.14
CA GLN A 31 -11.88 7.69 -1.91
C GLN A 31 -12.58 8.11 -3.22
N GLN A 32 -13.67 7.45 -3.54
CA GLN A 32 -14.52 7.72 -4.70
C GLN A 32 -15.97 7.85 -4.21
N GLY A 33 -16.36 9.10 -3.94
CA GLY A 33 -17.64 9.42 -3.29
C GLY A 33 -17.73 8.78 -1.90
N SER A 34 -18.70 7.90 -1.71
CA SER A 34 -18.92 7.15 -0.45
C SER A 34 -18.14 5.83 -0.36
N ARG A 35 -17.38 5.47 -1.39
CA ARG A 35 -16.64 4.19 -1.47
C ARG A 35 -15.13 4.41 -1.48
N TRP A 36 -14.41 3.34 -1.15
CA TRP A 36 -12.96 3.26 -1.24
C TRP A 36 -12.58 2.30 -2.37
N ASP A 37 -11.90 2.81 -3.38
CA ASP A 37 -11.30 2.01 -4.43
C ASP A 37 -9.92 1.54 -3.99
N VAL A 38 -9.64 0.26 -4.24
CA VAL A 38 -8.37 -0.40 -3.87
C VAL A 38 -7.80 -1.09 -5.11
N ILE A 39 -6.56 -0.77 -5.45
CA ILE A 39 -5.87 -1.37 -6.58
C ILE A 39 -4.45 -1.79 -6.18
N SER A 40 -4.09 -3.04 -6.49
CA SER A 40 -2.72 -3.53 -6.32
C SER A 40 -1.75 -2.64 -7.10
N ALA A 41 -0.61 -2.32 -6.48
CA ALA A 41 0.46 -1.55 -7.08
C ALA A 41 0.99 -2.21 -8.37
N GLU A 42 1.01 -3.55 -8.44
CA GLU A 42 1.39 -4.28 -9.65
C GLU A 42 0.42 -4.03 -10.82
N ARG A 43 -0.85 -3.78 -10.52
CA ARG A 43 -1.93 -3.57 -11.50
C ARG A 43 -2.23 -2.10 -11.74
N PHE A 44 -1.72 -1.21 -10.89
CA PHE A 44 -1.98 0.22 -11.00
C PHE A 44 -1.30 0.81 -12.25
N ARG A 45 -2.06 1.56 -13.05
CA ARG A 45 -1.60 2.21 -14.29
C ARG A 45 -1.99 3.70 -14.26
N PRO A 46 -1.35 4.50 -13.39
CA PRO A 46 -1.61 5.93 -13.35
C PRO A 46 -1.05 6.61 -14.61
N GLN A 47 -1.67 7.73 -15.00
CA GLN A 47 -1.12 8.63 -16.02
C GLN A 47 -0.20 9.70 -15.42
N ASP A 48 -0.33 9.96 -14.11
CA ASP A 48 0.51 10.91 -13.39
C ASP A 48 1.93 10.35 -13.18
N PRO A 49 2.98 11.14 -13.47
CA PRO A 49 4.37 10.67 -13.43
C PRO A 49 4.84 10.36 -12.01
N ASP A 50 4.41 11.14 -11.01
CA ASP A 50 4.78 10.91 -9.62
C ASP A 50 4.13 9.62 -9.10
N LEU A 51 2.84 9.40 -9.39
CA LEU A 51 2.16 8.15 -9.06
C LEU A 51 2.78 6.94 -9.77
N THR A 52 3.28 7.13 -10.99
CA THR A 52 4.02 6.09 -11.72
C THR A 52 5.32 5.74 -11.00
N ALA A 53 6.09 6.76 -10.59
CA ALA A 53 7.33 6.57 -9.84
C ALA A 53 7.08 5.93 -8.46
N ILE A 54 6.04 6.36 -7.74
CA ILE A 54 5.65 5.76 -6.46
C ILE A 54 5.31 4.29 -6.67
N ARG A 55 4.46 3.98 -7.66
CA ARG A 55 4.07 2.61 -7.99
C ARG A 55 5.29 1.74 -8.26
N ASP A 56 6.20 2.19 -9.12
CA ASP A 56 7.37 1.40 -9.50
C ASP A 56 8.32 1.14 -8.33
N ALA A 57 8.42 2.09 -7.39
CA ALA A 57 9.23 1.91 -6.20
C ALA A 57 8.62 0.92 -5.19
N VAL A 58 7.29 0.80 -5.13
CA VAL A 58 6.61 0.03 -4.06
C VAL A 58 6.00 -1.30 -4.51
N LYS A 59 5.78 -1.50 -5.82
CA LYS A 59 5.00 -2.65 -6.35
C LYS A 59 5.56 -4.04 -6.01
N TYR A 60 6.85 -4.13 -5.65
CA TYR A 60 7.51 -5.37 -5.25
C TYR A 60 7.98 -5.35 -3.80
N ALA A 61 7.55 -4.38 -3.00
CA ALA A 61 7.87 -4.36 -1.58
C ALA A 61 7.15 -5.50 -0.88
N THR A 62 7.92 -6.45 -0.35
CA THR A 62 7.39 -7.62 0.36
C THR A 62 7.57 -7.52 1.86
N HIS A 63 8.50 -6.67 2.32
CA HIS A 63 8.70 -6.37 3.73
C HIS A 63 8.41 -4.90 4.04
N ARG A 64 8.09 -4.62 5.31
CA ARG A 64 7.87 -3.27 5.83
C ARG A 64 9.03 -2.34 5.57
N ASP A 65 10.26 -2.83 5.74
CA ASP A 65 11.47 -2.05 5.49
C ASP A 65 11.67 -1.72 4.01
N ASP A 66 11.25 -2.59 3.08
CA ASP A 66 11.30 -2.31 1.64
C ASP A 66 10.40 -1.11 1.32
N LEU A 67 9.17 -1.11 1.83
CA LEU A 67 8.24 -0.01 1.63
C LEU A 67 8.76 1.29 2.25
N LYS A 68 9.33 1.21 3.46
CA LYS A 68 9.94 2.37 4.12
C LYS A 68 11.12 2.92 3.32
N LYS A 69 12.00 2.06 2.81
CA LYS A 69 13.14 2.43 1.98
C LYS A 69 12.69 3.09 0.69
N ALA A 70 11.70 2.51 0.00
CA ALA A 70 11.11 3.08 -1.20
C ALA A 70 10.57 4.50 -0.94
N VAL A 71 9.87 4.72 0.18
CA VAL A 71 9.39 6.06 0.57
C VAL A 71 10.54 7.04 0.81
N VAL A 72 11.63 6.62 1.47
CA VAL A 72 12.81 7.47 1.67
C VAL A 72 13.42 7.87 0.33
N GLU A 73 13.61 6.91 -0.59
CA GLU A 73 14.16 7.18 -1.92
C GLU A 73 13.28 8.12 -2.74
N LEU A 74 11.95 7.98 -2.65
CA LEU A 74 11.00 8.88 -3.31
C LEU A 74 11.09 10.31 -2.77
N ARG A 75 11.23 10.46 -1.44
CA ARG A 75 11.43 11.77 -0.81
C ARG A 75 12.71 12.44 -1.28
N SER A 76 13.79 11.69 -1.44
CA SER A 76 15.05 12.19 -2.00
C SER A 76 14.91 12.73 -3.42
N LYS A 77 13.89 12.26 -4.16
CA LYS A 77 13.57 12.69 -5.54
C LYS A 77 12.50 13.80 -5.58
N GLY A 78 12.11 14.35 -4.43
CA GLY A 78 11.09 15.41 -4.32
C GLY A 78 9.65 14.91 -4.20
N ILE A 79 9.40 13.60 -4.23
CA ILE A 79 8.06 13.02 -4.06
C ILE A 79 7.80 12.78 -2.57
N THR A 80 7.02 13.66 -1.96
CA THR A 80 6.76 13.60 -0.51
C THR A 80 5.54 12.74 -0.20
N LEU A 81 5.77 11.58 0.41
CA LEU A 81 4.71 10.76 1.00
C LEU A 81 4.69 10.95 2.53
N GLU A 82 3.52 11.22 3.08
CA GLU A 82 3.29 11.42 4.51
C GLU A 82 2.93 10.11 5.19
N GLU A 83 3.56 9.77 6.32
CA GLU A 83 3.16 8.59 7.10
C GLU A 83 1.83 8.90 7.82
N VAL A 84 0.84 8.02 7.66
CA VAL A 84 -0.49 8.18 8.25
C VAL A 84 -0.73 7.10 9.30
N ARG A 85 -0.87 7.51 10.56
CA ARG A 85 -1.18 6.59 11.67
C ARG A 85 -2.69 6.34 11.82
N ASN A 86 -3.50 7.38 11.57
CA ASN A 86 -4.95 7.34 11.63
C ASN A 86 -5.51 7.55 10.23
N PHE A 87 -5.74 6.45 9.52
CA PHE A 87 -6.30 6.47 8.17
C PHE A 87 -7.84 6.33 8.20
N PRO A 88 -8.56 7.00 7.30
CA PRO A 88 -10.03 7.09 7.32
C PRO A 88 -10.74 5.89 6.66
N PHE A 89 -10.00 5.00 6.00
CA PHE A 89 -10.57 3.84 5.32
C PHE A 89 -10.66 2.61 6.26
N PRO A 90 -11.54 1.63 5.98
CA PRO A 90 -11.67 0.42 6.78
C PRO A 90 -10.35 -0.38 6.84
N ARG A 91 -9.94 -0.80 8.04
CA ARG A 91 -8.72 -1.62 8.24
C ARG A 91 -8.74 -2.93 7.45
N SER A 92 -9.93 -3.49 7.21
CA SER A 92 -10.14 -4.70 6.44
C SER A 92 -9.57 -4.65 5.01
N LEU A 93 -9.30 -3.46 4.47
CA LEU A 93 -8.65 -3.30 3.17
C LEU A 93 -7.16 -3.67 3.20
N ILE A 94 -6.52 -3.68 4.37
CA ILE A 94 -5.07 -3.89 4.54
C ILE A 94 -4.70 -4.92 5.61
N GLU A 95 -5.69 -5.55 6.26
CA GLU A 95 -5.46 -6.59 7.28
C GLU A 95 -4.92 -7.91 6.72
N GLY A 96 -4.98 -8.09 5.38
CA GLY A 96 -4.65 -9.36 4.74
C GLY A 96 -5.76 -10.38 4.88
N LYS A 97 -5.93 -11.24 3.87
CA LYS A 97 -6.81 -12.39 4.04
C LYS A 97 -6.00 -13.45 4.78
N LYS A 98 -6.42 -13.83 5.99
CA LYS A 98 -6.07 -15.15 6.53
C LYS A 98 -6.71 -16.15 5.56
N LYS A 99 -5.92 -16.83 4.72
CA LYS A 99 -6.38 -18.07 4.13
C LYS A 99 -6.70 -18.99 5.31
N ILE A 100 -7.98 -19.16 5.62
CA ILE A 100 -8.40 -20.26 6.46
C ILE A 100 -8.04 -21.49 5.62
N GLN A 101 -7.03 -22.23 6.03
CA GLN A 101 -6.69 -23.53 5.44
C GLN A 101 -7.82 -24.49 5.83
N ALA A 102 -8.97 -24.37 5.15
CA ALA A 102 -10.12 -25.24 5.30
C ALA A 102 -10.40 -25.96 3.98
N GLU A 103 -9.35 -26.52 3.37
CA GLU A 103 -9.46 -27.49 2.26
C GLU A 103 -8.21 -28.37 2.28
N PHE A 104 -8.12 -29.25 3.27
CA PHE A 104 -7.42 -30.54 3.20
C PHE A 104 -8.07 -31.43 4.29
N ASP A 105 -9.24 -31.97 3.96
CA ASP A 105 -9.75 -33.21 4.55
C ASP A 105 -9.14 -34.38 3.77
#